data_AF-A0A2M7PJ49-F1
#
_entry.id   AF-A0A2M7PJ49-F1
#
_cell.length_a   1.000
_cell.length_b   1.000
_cell.length_c   1.000
_cell.angle_alpha   90.00
_cell.angle_beta   90.00
_cell.angle_gamma   90.00
#
_symmetry.space_group_name_H-M   'P 1'
#
loop_
_entity.id
_entity.type
_entity.pdbx_description
1 polymer ?
#
loop_
_entity_poly.entity_id
_entity_poly.type
_entity_poly.pdbx_seq_one_letter_code
_entity_poly.pdbx_strand_id
1 'polypeptide(L)'
;MIIEMKTFAVVLLVFIFCHGMAQNISIEGTSHAKEGDLVRVLLYADQFSMLEKTIAQTRCNEQGNFVLTAPLTLTTFGFLALNLDKGELYLRPGASYQVSIPAQQPEIQGSIFDQVPLQFNMEVTNDDNLQTDIGLFNQLYNQFIYENAQVIYKSRNKQVLDDFKSEMTLR
;
A
#
# COMPACT_ATOMS: atom_id res chain seq x y z
N MET A 1 -12.71 40.04 29.44
CA MET A 1 -12.81 38.62 29.83
C MET A 1 -13.80 37.82 28.96
N ILE A 2 -15.03 38.29 28.73
CA ILE A 2 -16.02 37.58 27.88
C ILE A 2 -15.62 37.54 26.38
N ILE A 3 -14.96 38.59 25.88
CA ILE A 3 -14.49 38.66 24.48
C ILE A 3 -13.37 37.64 24.22
N GLU A 4 -12.38 37.55 25.11
CA GLU A 4 -11.30 36.53 25.09
C GLU A 4 -11.85 35.09 25.05
N MET A 5 -12.90 34.81 25.84
CA MET A 5 -13.52 33.49 25.93
C MET A 5 -14.29 33.11 24.65
N LYS A 6 -14.88 34.11 23.95
CA LYS A 6 -15.51 33.90 22.64
C LYS A 6 -14.47 33.65 21.54
N THR A 7 -13.35 34.39 21.54
CA THR A 7 -12.26 34.17 20.59
C THR A 7 -11.62 32.80 20.78
N PHE A 8 -11.41 32.38 22.03
CA PHE A 8 -10.91 31.04 22.37
C PHE A 8 -11.88 29.93 21.92
N ALA A 9 -13.19 30.11 22.12
CA ALA A 9 -14.19 29.14 21.66
C ALA A 9 -14.25 29.01 20.13
N VAL A 10 -14.06 30.11 19.40
CA VAL A 10 -14.01 30.08 17.92
C VAL A 10 -12.75 29.34 17.43
N VAL A 11 -11.60 29.56 18.06
CA VAL A 11 -10.36 28.83 17.73
C VAL A 11 -10.50 27.33 18.01
N LEU A 12 -11.07 26.95 19.16
CA LEU A 12 -11.35 25.55 19.49
C LEU A 12 -12.30 24.89 18.47
N LEU A 13 -13.31 25.63 18.00
CA LEU A 13 -14.27 25.14 17.02
C LEU A 13 -13.61 24.91 15.65
N VAL A 14 -12.69 25.78 15.21
CA VAL A 14 -11.93 25.60 13.96
C VAL A 14 -11.04 24.35 13.99
N PHE A 15 -10.39 24.05 15.12
CA PHE A 15 -9.56 22.85 15.25
C PHE A 15 -10.37 21.53 15.19
N ILE A 16 -11.63 21.54 15.63
CA ILE A 16 -12.50 20.35 15.57
C ILE A 16 -12.95 20.04 14.13
N PHE A 17 -13.05 21.04 13.24
CA PHE A 17 -13.44 20.81 11.85
C PHE A 17 -12.29 20.38 10.92
N CYS A 18 -11.03 20.39 11.39
CA CYS A 18 -9.87 19.90 10.63
C CYS A 18 -9.64 18.38 10.72
N HIS A 19 -10.57 17.59 11.26
CA HIS A 19 -10.47 16.14 11.18
C HIS A 19 -10.51 15.72 9.70
N GLY A 20 -9.44 15.07 9.25
CA GLY A 20 -9.25 14.69 7.84
C GLY A 20 -10.48 13.96 7.30
N MET A 21 -11.12 14.55 6.28
CA MET A 21 -12.23 13.89 5.62
C MET A 21 -11.69 12.70 4.86
N ALA A 22 -12.28 11.52 5.09
CA ALA A 22 -11.96 10.33 4.33
C ALA A 22 -12.21 10.62 2.84
N GLN A 23 -11.19 10.40 2.00
CA GLN A 23 -11.29 10.52 0.57
C GLN A 23 -11.40 9.12 -0.02
N ASN A 24 -12.26 8.96 -1.01
CA ASN A 24 -12.39 7.66 -1.68
C ASN A 24 -11.18 7.40 -2.56
N ILE A 25 -10.62 6.21 -2.44
CA ILE A 25 -9.77 5.64 -3.48
C ILE A 25 -10.63 4.97 -4.55
N SER A 26 -10.13 4.89 -5.77
CA SER A 26 -10.70 4.04 -6.82
C SER A 26 -9.66 3.02 -7.27
N ILE A 27 -10.05 1.75 -7.36
CA ILE A 27 -9.24 0.72 -7.98
C ILE A 27 -10.05 0.12 -9.13
N GLU A 28 -9.51 0.30 -10.34
CA GLU A 28 -10.04 -0.27 -11.56
C GLU A 28 -9.02 -1.25 -12.10
N GLY A 29 -9.48 -2.40 -12.58
CA GLY A 29 -8.52 -3.36 -13.08
C GLY A 29 -9.10 -4.48 -13.90
N THR A 30 -8.17 -5.22 -14.49
CA THR A 30 -8.43 -6.41 -15.28
C THR A 30 -7.66 -7.58 -14.67
N SER A 31 -8.26 -8.76 -14.71
CA SER A 31 -7.61 -9.99 -14.29
C SER A 31 -7.83 -11.08 -15.32
N HIS A 32 -6.90 -12.04 -15.39
CA HIS A 32 -7.10 -13.29 -16.11
C HIS A 32 -8.07 -14.26 -15.40
N ALA A 33 -8.72 -13.79 -14.33
CA ALA A 33 -9.60 -14.58 -13.50
C ALA A 33 -10.96 -14.82 -14.18
N LYS A 34 -11.74 -15.75 -13.64
CA LYS A 34 -13.06 -16.09 -14.17
C LYS A 34 -14.10 -15.06 -13.72
N GLU A 35 -15.18 -15.00 -14.47
CA GLU A 35 -16.39 -14.29 -14.03
C GLU A 35 -16.77 -14.72 -12.61
N GLY A 36 -17.10 -13.74 -11.76
CA GLY A 36 -17.54 -13.96 -10.40
C GLY A 36 -16.40 -14.09 -9.37
N ASP A 37 -15.14 -14.13 -9.79
CA ASP A 37 -14.00 -14.15 -8.86
C ASP A 37 -14.01 -12.92 -7.94
N LEU A 38 -13.70 -13.15 -6.67
CA LEU A 38 -13.87 -12.15 -5.61
C LEU A 38 -12.64 -11.26 -5.52
N VAL A 39 -12.82 -9.96 -5.73
CA VAL A 39 -11.77 -8.95 -5.56
C VAL A 39 -12.01 -8.16 -4.29
N ARG A 40 -10.97 -8.00 -3.46
CA ARG A 40 -11.07 -7.32 -2.16
C ARG A 40 -9.89 -6.39 -1.92
N VAL A 41 -10.15 -5.29 -1.23
CA VAL A 41 -9.11 -4.48 -0.60
C VAL A 41 -9.16 -4.70 0.89
N LEU A 42 -8.03 -5.06 1.47
CA LEU A 42 -7.88 -5.33 2.89
C LEU A 42 -6.85 -4.39 3.51
N LEU A 43 -7.11 -3.99 4.76
CA LEU A 43 -6.15 -3.30 5.61
C LEU A 43 -5.93 -4.13 6.88
N TYR A 44 -4.87 -3.86 7.62
CA TYR A 44 -4.84 -4.28 9.01
C TYR A 44 -5.84 -3.45 9.83
N ALA A 45 -6.64 -4.12 10.65
CA ALA A 45 -7.55 -3.50 11.61
C ALA A 45 -6.78 -2.70 12.65
N ASP A 46 -5.63 -3.22 13.06
CA ASP A 46 -4.63 -2.55 13.88
C ASP A 46 -3.24 -3.16 13.66
N GLN A 47 -2.20 -2.39 13.98
CA GLN A 47 -0.80 -2.77 13.74
C GLN A 47 -0.26 -3.78 14.77
N PHE A 48 -0.99 -4.07 15.85
CA PHE A 48 -0.54 -5.00 16.90
C PHE A 48 -1.02 -6.42 16.61
N SER A 49 -2.30 -6.58 16.27
CA SER A 49 -2.92 -7.87 15.98
C SER A 49 -2.63 -8.33 14.55
N MET A 50 -2.33 -7.40 13.64
CA MET A 50 -2.21 -7.64 12.21
C MET A 50 -3.43 -8.36 11.61
N LEU A 51 -4.60 -8.25 12.27
CA LEU A 51 -5.83 -8.83 11.77
C LEU A 51 -6.30 -8.07 10.55
N GLU A 52 -6.53 -8.77 9.45
CA GLU A 52 -7.01 -8.15 8.23
C GLU A 52 -8.50 -7.83 8.30
N LYS A 53 -8.86 -6.69 7.72
CA LYS A 53 -10.23 -6.23 7.55
C LYS A 53 -10.44 -5.80 6.10
N THR A 54 -11.44 -6.38 5.46
CA THR A 54 -11.92 -5.93 4.15
C THR A 54 -12.54 -4.54 4.28
N ILE A 55 -12.07 -3.59 3.46
CA ILE A 55 -12.62 -2.23 3.38
C ILE A 55 -13.48 -2.01 2.13
N ALA A 56 -13.26 -2.81 1.08
CA ALA A 56 -14.07 -2.83 -0.12
C ALA A 56 -13.97 -4.20 -0.80
N GLN A 57 -15.02 -4.57 -1.52
CA GLN A 57 -15.04 -5.80 -2.31
C GLN A 57 -15.93 -5.67 -3.53
N THR A 58 -15.62 -6.43 -4.56
CA THR A 58 -16.39 -6.52 -5.81
C THR A 58 -16.17 -7.91 -6.43
N ARG A 59 -16.77 -8.17 -7.60
CA ARG A 59 -16.52 -9.39 -8.37
C ARG A 59 -16.12 -9.05 -9.79
N CYS A 60 -15.29 -9.89 -10.38
CA CYS A 60 -14.96 -9.80 -11.79
C CYS A 60 -16.21 -10.02 -12.65
N ASN A 61 -16.36 -9.22 -13.71
CA ASN A 61 -17.37 -9.44 -14.74
C ASN A 61 -16.93 -10.56 -15.72
N GLU A 62 -17.74 -10.81 -16.75
CA GLU A 62 -17.47 -11.81 -17.80
C GLU A 62 -16.12 -11.61 -18.51
N GLN A 63 -15.61 -10.37 -18.56
CA GLN A 63 -14.33 -10.02 -19.19
C GLN A 63 -13.17 -9.98 -18.20
N GLY A 64 -13.38 -10.33 -16.93
CA GLY A 64 -12.35 -10.28 -15.88
C GLY A 64 -12.10 -8.87 -15.32
N ASN A 65 -12.94 -7.89 -15.67
CA ASN A 65 -12.82 -6.50 -15.22
C ASN A 65 -13.50 -6.31 -13.86
N PHE A 66 -12.94 -5.42 -13.05
CA PHE A 66 -13.49 -5.07 -11.75
C PHE A 66 -13.28 -3.58 -11.43
N VAL A 67 -14.19 -3.04 -10.64
CA VAL A 67 -14.13 -1.68 -10.10
C VAL A 67 -14.54 -1.72 -8.63
N LEU A 68 -13.78 -1.04 -7.79
CA LEU A 68 -14.06 -0.91 -6.37
C LEU A 68 -13.62 0.46 -5.85
N THR A 69 -14.37 0.98 -4.89
CA THR A 69 -14.06 2.24 -4.21
C THR A 69 -14.08 2.01 -2.71
N ALA A 70 -13.21 2.71 -1.98
CA ALA A 70 -13.14 2.59 -0.54
C ALA A 70 -12.81 3.96 0.09
N PRO A 71 -13.47 4.35 1.19
CA PRO A 71 -13.09 5.55 1.92
C PRO A 71 -11.79 5.32 2.68
N LEU A 72 -10.85 6.24 2.55
CA LEU A 72 -9.56 6.20 3.23
C LEU A 72 -9.21 7.56 3.84
N THR A 73 -8.82 7.56 5.11
CA THR A 73 -8.50 8.80 5.84
C THR A 73 -7.01 9.15 5.79
N LEU A 74 -6.15 8.13 5.71
CA LEU A 74 -4.70 8.27 5.84
C LEU A 74 -4.02 7.33 4.85
N THR A 75 -2.83 7.73 4.38
CA THR A 75 -1.99 6.82 3.60
C THR A 75 -1.65 5.59 4.43
N THR A 76 -1.87 4.40 3.89
CA THR A 76 -1.70 3.14 4.61
C THR A 76 -1.17 2.04 3.71
N PHE A 77 -0.48 1.08 4.33
CA PHE A 77 -0.21 -0.21 3.73
C PHE A 77 -1.49 -1.07 3.72
N GLY A 78 -1.69 -1.86 2.67
CA GLY A 78 -2.84 -2.74 2.50
C GLY A 78 -2.58 -3.87 1.53
N PHE A 79 -3.65 -4.58 1.18
CA PHE A 79 -3.62 -5.73 0.30
C PHE A 79 -4.72 -5.63 -0.76
N LEU A 80 -4.37 -5.96 -1.99
CA LEU A 80 -5.31 -6.32 -3.04
C LEU A 80 -5.38 -7.84 -3.08
N ALA A 81 -6.59 -8.38 -2.93
CA ALA A 81 -6.81 -9.81 -2.96
C ALA A 81 -7.71 -10.20 -4.11
N LEU A 82 -7.32 -11.27 -4.80
CA LEU A 82 -8.12 -11.98 -5.79
C LEU A 82 -8.33 -13.40 -5.26
N ASN A 83 -9.57 -13.72 -4.89
CA ASN A 83 -9.89 -14.95 -4.15
C ASN A 83 -9.00 -15.09 -2.90
N LEU A 84 -8.16 -16.13 -2.81
CA LEU A 84 -7.29 -16.37 -1.66
C LEU A 84 -5.94 -15.67 -1.78
N ASP A 85 -5.54 -15.29 -3.00
CA ASP A 85 -4.24 -14.71 -3.29
C ASP A 85 -4.24 -13.23 -2.92
N LYS A 86 -3.14 -12.76 -2.34
CA LYS A 86 -2.97 -11.37 -1.88
C LYS A 86 -1.65 -10.81 -2.36
N GLY A 87 -1.70 -9.55 -2.77
CA GLY A 87 -0.51 -8.77 -3.08
C GLY A 87 -0.56 -7.44 -2.36
N GLU A 88 0.61 -6.90 -2.07
CA GLU A 88 0.80 -5.76 -1.21
C GLU A 88 0.78 -4.45 -2.01
N LEU A 89 0.21 -3.39 -1.44
CA LEU A 89 0.20 -2.07 -2.03
C LEU A 89 0.08 -0.97 -0.97
N TYR A 90 0.45 0.24 -1.36
CA TYR A 90 0.24 1.44 -0.56
C TYR A 90 -0.95 2.23 -1.10
N LEU A 91 -1.88 2.54 -0.21
CA LEU A 91 -3.13 3.23 -0.51
C LEU A 91 -3.06 4.65 0.02
N ARG A 92 -3.30 5.64 -0.84
CA ARG A 92 -3.34 7.06 -0.49
C ARG A 92 -4.77 7.59 -0.66
N PRO A 93 -5.30 8.37 0.30
CA PRO A 93 -6.58 9.04 0.16
C PRO A 93 -6.67 9.83 -1.16
N GLY A 94 -7.75 9.61 -1.92
CA GLY A 94 -8.01 10.33 -3.18
C GLY A 94 -7.25 9.81 -4.41
N ALA A 95 -6.38 8.81 -4.26
CA ALA A 95 -5.65 8.22 -5.38
C ALA A 95 -6.52 7.26 -6.20
N SER A 96 -6.21 7.17 -7.49
CA SER A 96 -6.84 6.23 -8.44
C SER A 96 -5.80 5.25 -8.96
N TYR A 97 -6.12 3.97 -8.87
CA TYR A 97 -5.24 2.84 -9.17
C TYR A 97 -5.78 2.07 -10.37
N GLN A 98 -4.94 1.90 -11.40
CA GLN A 98 -5.20 1.01 -12.52
C GLN A 98 -4.38 -0.26 -12.35
N VAL A 99 -5.04 -1.40 -12.21
CA VAL A 99 -4.39 -2.67 -11.89
C VAL A 99 -4.57 -3.68 -13.02
N SER A 100 -3.51 -4.40 -13.35
CA SER A 100 -3.53 -5.54 -14.27
C SER A 100 -2.98 -6.77 -13.56
N ILE A 101 -3.83 -7.77 -13.33
CA ILE A 101 -3.47 -9.03 -12.67
C ILE A 101 -3.22 -10.10 -13.74
N PRO A 102 -1.95 -10.40 -14.11
CA PRO A 102 -1.63 -11.44 -15.08
C PRO A 102 -2.05 -12.83 -14.59
N ALA A 103 -2.16 -13.78 -15.52
CA ALA A 103 -2.31 -15.19 -15.15
C ALA A 103 -1.11 -15.61 -14.30
N GLN A 104 -1.38 -16.10 -13.09
CA GLN A 104 -0.32 -16.56 -12.20
C GLN A 104 0.30 -17.83 -12.80
N GLN A 105 1.64 -17.93 -12.76
CA GLN A 105 2.30 -19.16 -13.16
C GLN A 105 1.85 -20.27 -12.19
N PRO A 106 1.51 -21.48 -12.70
CA PRO A 106 1.18 -22.58 -11.82
C PRO A 106 2.34 -22.80 -10.85
N GLU A 107 2.01 -22.96 -9.56
CA GLU A 107 3.00 -23.31 -8.54
C GLU A 107 3.81 -24.49 -9.06
N ILE A 108 5.10 -24.26 -9.30
CA ILE A 108 6.05 -25.35 -9.56
C ILE A 108 6.00 -26.17 -8.29
N GLN A 109 5.34 -27.35 -8.31
CA GLN A 109 5.10 -28.27 -7.19
C GLN A 109 6.11 -28.06 -6.06
N GLY A 110 5.79 -27.12 -5.18
CA GLY A 110 6.64 -26.58 -4.15
C GLY A 110 5.88 -26.67 -2.84
N SER A 111 6.60 -26.48 -1.74
CA SER A 111 6.02 -26.61 -0.42
C SER A 111 4.79 -25.71 -0.27
N ILE A 112 3.81 -26.09 0.56
CA ILE A 112 2.68 -25.22 0.93
C ILE A 112 3.13 -23.90 1.61
N PHE A 113 4.43 -23.80 1.95
CA PHE A 113 5.07 -22.61 2.48
C PHE A 113 5.64 -21.69 1.37
N ASP A 114 5.69 -22.13 0.12
CA ASP A 114 6.21 -21.38 -1.03
C ASP A 114 5.08 -20.62 -1.76
N GLN A 115 4.12 -20.08 -1.02
CA GLN A 115 3.03 -19.28 -1.61
C GLN A 115 3.59 -17.98 -2.17
N VAL A 116 3.53 -17.85 -3.50
CA VAL A 116 3.93 -16.62 -4.17
C VAL A 116 2.81 -15.59 -3.97
N PRO A 117 3.12 -14.37 -3.47
CA PRO A 117 2.13 -13.30 -3.37
C PRO A 117 1.51 -13.01 -4.74
N LEU A 118 0.25 -12.58 -4.76
CA LEU A 118 -0.44 -12.17 -5.97
C LEU A 118 0.40 -11.12 -6.70
N GLN A 119 0.86 -11.47 -7.90
CA GLN A 119 1.59 -10.54 -8.75
C GLN A 119 0.61 -9.70 -9.55
N PHE A 120 0.81 -8.38 -9.57
CA PHE A 120 0.05 -7.47 -10.41
C PHE A 120 0.90 -6.26 -10.81
N ASN A 121 0.55 -5.68 -11.97
CA ASN A 121 1.07 -4.39 -12.40
C ASN A 121 0.10 -3.30 -11.97
N MET A 122 0.64 -2.14 -11.62
CA MET A 122 -0.15 -1.02 -11.13
C MET A 122 0.37 0.29 -11.70
N GLU A 123 -0.55 1.09 -12.23
CA GLU A 123 -0.35 2.50 -12.49
C GLU A 123 -1.21 3.30 -11.53
N VAL A 124 -0.71 4.42 -11.04
CA VAL A 124 -1.38 5.22 -10.03
C VAL A 124 -1.38 6.70 -10.43
N THR A 125 -2.47 7.38 -10.13
CA THR A 125 -2.62 8.81 -10.29
C THR A 125 -3.05 9.44 -8.97
N ASN A 126 -2.64 10.70 -8.76
CA ASN A 126 -2.91 11.48 -7.53
C ASN A 126 -2.34 10.86 -6.24
N ASP A 127 -1.19 10.17 -6.32
CA ASP A 127 -0.51 9.58 -5.15
C ASP A 127 0.66 10.43 -4.60
N ASP A 128 0.94 11.58 -5.21
CA ASP A 128 2.16 12.38 -5.03
C ASP A 128 3.44 11.54 -5.15
N ASN A 129 3.53 10.67 -6.16
CA ASN A 129 4.69 9.81 -6.44
C ASN A 129 5.00 8.76 -5.36
N LEU A 130 4.11 8.52 -4.39
CA LEU A 130 4.30 7.56 -3.32
C LEU A 130 4.78 6.20 -3.84
N GLN A 131 4.10 5.65 -4.85
CA GLN A 131 4.44 4.33 -5.37
C GLN A 131 5.79 4.34 -6.10
N THR A 132 6.10 5.43 -6.82
CA THR A 132 7.38 5.63 -7.51
C THR A 132 8.53 5.73 -6.50
N ASP A 133 8.35 6.51 -5.43
CA ASP A 133 9.37 6.73 -4.40
C ASP A 133 9.65 5.45 -3.62
N ILE A 134 8.60 4.68 -3.28
CA ILE A 134 8.75 3.36 -2.66
C ILE A 134 9.48 2.39 -3.58
N GLY A 135 9.13 2.38 -4.87
CA GLY A 135 9.81 1.56 -5.87
C GLY A 135 11.29 1.90 -5.99
N LEU A 136 11.62 3.20 -6.07
CA LEU A 136 12.98 3.70 -6.13
C LEU A 136 13.76 3.33 -4.85
N PHE A 137 13.16 3.56 -3.68
CA PHE A 137 13.77 3.18 -2.40
C PHE A 137 14.06 1.69 -2.35
N ASN A 138 13.11 0.84 -2.72
CA ASN A 138 13.30 -0.61 -2.73
C ASN A 138 14.43 -1.04 -3.66
N GLN A 139 14.55 -0.42 -4.84
CA GLN A 139 15.65 -0.69 -5.76
C GLN A 139 17.01 -0.34 -5.13
N LEU A 140 17.13 0.88 -4.58
CA LEU A 140 18.36 1.37 -3.96
C LEU A 140 18.73 0.52 -2.74
N TYR A 141 17.75 0.20 -1.89
CA TYR A 141 17.92 -0.66 -0.72
C TYR A 141 18.38 -2.07 -1.11
N ASN A 142 17.71 -2.69 -2.08
CA ASN A 142 18.06 -4.05 -2.51
C ASN A 142 19.46 -4.10 -3.13
N GLN A 143 19.82 -3.09 -3.93
CA GLN A 143 21.17 -2.97 -4.48
C GLN A 143 22.21 -2.81 -3.36
N PHE A 144 21.96 -1.91 -2.40
CA PHE A 144 22.83 -1.72 -1.25
C PHE A 144 23.06 -3.01 -0.46
N ILE A 145 21.97 -3.73 -0.13
CA ILE A 145 22.06 -5.01 0.59
C ILE A 145 22.85 -6.04 -0.21
N TYR A 146 22.61 -6.14 -1.51
CA TYR A 146 23.31 -7.09 -2.38
C TYR A 146 24.82 -6.82 -2.43
N GLU A 147 25.21 -5.57 -2.68
CA GLU A 147 26.61 -5.14 -2.80
C GLU A 147 27.36 -5.24 -1.46
N ASN A 148 26.67 -5.00 -0.34
CA ASN A 148 27.28 -4.93 0.99
C ASN A 148 27.02 -6.15 1.87
N ALA A 149 26.36 -7.19 1.35
CA ALA A 149 25.94 -8.37 2.13
C ALA A 149 27.10 -8.96 2.96
N GLN A 150 28.26 -9.17 2.35
CA GLN A 150 29.43 -9.73 3.06
C GLN A 150 29.88 -8.85 4.23
N VAL A 151 29.91 -7.53 4.02
CA VAL A 151 30.35 -6.57 5.03
C VAL A 151 29.32 -6.47 6.16
N ILE A 152 28.04 -6.37 5.83
CA ILE A 152 26.93 -6.29 6.80
C ILE A 152 26.88 -7.56 7.66
N TYR A 153 26.90 -8.75 7.04
CA TYR A 153 26.75 -10.01 7.76
C TYR A 153 28.01 -10.43 8.53
N LYS A 154 29.22 -10.18 7.99
CA LYS A 154 30.46 -10.68 8.61
C LYS A 154 31.14 -9.68 9.53
N SER A 155 31.18 -8.39 9.16
CA SER A 155 31.98 -7.40 9.87
C SER A 155 31.21 -6.61 10.93
N ARG A 156 29.87 -6.69 10.93
CA ARG A 156 28.97 -5.86 11.77
C ARG A 156 29.31 -4.36 11.73
N ASN A 157 29.96 -3.90 10.67
CA ASN A 157 30.37 -2.52 10.51
C ASN A 157 29.12 -1.67 10.24
N LYS A 158 28.71 -0.89 11.24
CA LYS A 158 27.53 -0.03 11.16
C LYS A 158 27.74 1.21 10.30
N GLN A 159 28.99 1.61 10.05
CA GLN A 159 29.31 2.81 9.27
C GLN A 159 28.71 2.73 7.88
N VAL A 160 28.82 1.56 7.22
CA VAL A 160 28.28 1.33 5.87
C VAL A 160 26.75 1.54 5.83
N LEU A 161 26.05 1.21 6.93
CA LEU A 161 24.62 1.46 7.05
C LEU A 161 24.30 2.93 7.32
N ASP A 162 25.12 3.60 8.14
CA ASP A 162 24.92 5.02 8.47
C ASP A 162 25.23 5.94 7.28
N ASP A 163 26.20 5.57 6.45
CA ASP A 163 26.50 6.25 5.18
C ASP A 163 25.32 6.12 4.21
N PHE A 164 24.77 4.90 4.05
CA PHE A 164 23.58 4.67 3.22
C PHE A 164 22.37 5.50 3.69
N LYS A 165 22.09 5.54 4.99
CA LYS A 165 21.02 6.39 5.55
C LYS A 165 21.23 7.87 5.24
N SER A 166 22.48 8.33 5.32
CA SER A 166 22.84 9.73 5.04
C SER A 166 22.59 10.06 3.58
N GLU A 167 22.94 9.16 2.65
CA GLU A 167 22.64 9.34 1.22
C GLU A 167 21.13 9.42 0.96
N MET A 168 20.32 8.56 1.59
CA MET A 168 18.87 8.55 1.41
C MET A 168 18.17 9.81 1.98
N THR A 169 18.76 10.46 2.98
CA THR A 169 18.19 11.68 3.59
C THR A 169 18.44 12.94 2.76
N LEU A 170 19.46 12.91 1.89
CA LEU A 170 19.87 14.05 1.06
C LEU A 170 19.16 14.11 -0.30
N ARG A 171 18.39 13.06 -0.65
CA ARG A 171 17.60 12.98 -1.88
C ARG A 171 16.17 13.46 -1.64
#